data_AF-A0A4S8KQD0-F1
#
_entry.id   AF-A0A4S8KQD0-F1
#
_cell.length_a   1.000
_cell.length_b   1.000
_cell.length_c   1.000
_cell.angle_alpha   90.00
_cell.angle_beta   90.00
_cell.angle_gamma   90.00
#
_symmetry.space_group_name_H-M   'P 1'
#
loop_
_entity.id
_entity.type
_entity.pdbx_description
1 polymer ?
#
loop_
_entity_poly.entity_id
_entity_poly.type
_entity_poly.pdbx_seq_one_letter_code
_entity_poly.pdbx_strand_id
1 'polypeptide(L)'
;MLAHSDNTQTQPQSLETVGRLIDLDHAKVDYGYKFDEAVAEAQKRVPPTEEQIRWVIDVTEELCNVVVNAEISKSVCVLPMSLDKELPWEFPQATVYVGKIVRSLHFQRKTTQNSGRRELTLEDLRLVHWQTPLPPRFNQRELGDTERIGTIPYMSHELLDFSVLSVIPHTPHSIIHDMESLFWVLLYLCLTRKGPGGDSRDELFDQPAPLEKSTWDLLLIEQQEYPVREAGRFDPLILHHIHPYFNDVKPILREWWRILCLGFKRYDDAESIEYIYTPRLFRLATSKWLQNHPNKVESEEPYIEMMKKEDMRRRKDQMEILEHVADICGPERCC
;
A
#
# COMPACT_ATOMS: atom_id res chain seq x y z
N MET A 1 -49.28 42.21 -16.28
CA MET A 1 -49.51 40.87 -16.87
C MET A 1 -48.22 40.49 -17.59
N LEU A 2 -47.58 39.35 -17.45
CA LEU A 2 -47.62 38.21 -16.53
C LEU A 2 -46.18 37.62 -16.61
N ALA A 3 -45.73 37.03 -15.52
CA ALA A 3 -44.38 36.53 -15.31
C ALA A 3 -43.91 35.52 -16.37
N HIS A 4 -42.63 35.60 -16.76
CA HIS A 4 -41.90 34.44 -17.28
C HIS A 4 -41.20 33.77 -16.11
N SER A 5 -41.62 32.55 -15.79
CA SER A 5 -40.99 31.71 -14.79
C SER A 5 -39.73 31.08 -15.36
N ASP A 6 -38.63 31.27 -14.63
CA ASP A 6 -37.43 30.45 -14.75
C ASP A 6 -37.79 28.97 -14.56
N ASN A 7 -37.51 28.16 -15.58
CA ASN A 7 -37.53 26.71 -15.46
C ASN A 7 -36.18 26.18 -15.96
N THR A 8 -35.14 26.42 -15.15
CA THR A 8 -33.85 25.74 -15.28
C THR A 8 -33.98 24.34 -14.68
N GLN A 9 -34.52 23.41 -15.46
CA GLN A 9 -34.33 21.99 -15.21
C GLN A 9 -32.84 21.68 -15.43
N THR A 10 -32.09 21.73 -14.34
CA THR A 10 -30.76 21.15 -14.23
C THR A 10 -30.93 19.63 -14.36
N GLN A 11 -30.69 19.09 -15.55
CA GLN A 11 -30.39 17.68 -15.70
C GLN A 11 -29.18 17.38 -14.79
N PRO A 12 -29.23 16.35 -13.93
CA PRO A 12 -28.04 15.91 -13.23
C PRO A 12 -27.07 15.42 -14.30
N GLN A 13 -25.95 16.13 -14.45
CA GLN A 13 -24.79 15.63 -15.18
C GLN A 13 -24.48 14.26 -14.58
N SER A 14 -24.69 13.21 -15.37
CA SER A 14 -24.24 11.87 -15.03
C SER A 14 -22.75 11.99 -14.77
N LEU A 15 -22.37 11.86 -13.50
CA LEU A 15 -20.98 11.72 -13.09
C LEU A 15 -20.43 10.56 -13.92
N GLU A 16 -19.57 10.88 -14.89
CA GLU A 16 -18.72 9.91 -15.56
C GLU A 16 -18.05 9.11 -14.45
N THR A 17 -18.51 7.87 -14.28
CA THR A 17 -17.90 6.90 -13.39
C THR A 17 -16.60 6.51 -14.06
N VAL A 18 -15.57 7.32 -13.84
CA VAL A 18 -14.18 6.96 -14.10
C VAL A 18 -13.93 5.74 -13.22
N GLY A 19 -14.00 4.55 -13.80
CA GLY A 19 -13.77 3.29 -13.10
C GLY A 19 -12.46 3.40 -12.32
N ARG A 20 -12.55 3.39 -10.99
CA ARG A 20 -11.38 3.37 -10.12
C ARG A 20 -10.99 1.90 -9.96
N LEU A 21 -9.77 1.54 -10.38
CA LEU A 21 -9.21 0.19 -10.23
C LEU A 21 -9.23 -0.29 -8.76
N ILE A 22 -9.30 0.65 -7.82
CA ILE A 22 -9.59 0.39 -6.42
C ILE A 22 -11.02 0.84 -6.17
N ASP A 23 -11.91 -0.13 -6.01
CA ASP A 23 -13.29 0.08 -5.60
C ASP A 23 -13.30 0.56 -4.14
N LEU A 24 -13.13 1.87 -3.94
CA LEU A 24 -13.33 2.52 -2.65
C LEU A 24 -14.82 2.75 -2.37
N ASP A 25 -15.66 2.51 -3.38
CA ASP A 25 -17.00 3.05 -3.48
C ASP A 25 -18.01 2.05 -2.89
N HIS A 26 -17.76 0.74 -3.07
CA HIS A 26 -18.59 -0.31 -2.50
C HIS A 26 -18.22 -0.76 -1.08
N ALA A 27 -17.05 -0.36 -0.54
CA ALA A 27 -16.51 -1.05 0.63
C ALA A 27 -16.08 -0.20 1.84
N LYS A 28 -16.16 1.15 1.85
CA LYS A 28 -15.42 1.92 2.88
C LYS A 28 -16.08 3.18 3.45
N VAL A 29 -17.41 3.26 3.44
CA VAL A 29 -18.08 4.30 4.24
C VAL A 29 -18.13 3.82 5.69
N ASP A 30 -17.23 4.34 6.52
CA ASP A 30 -17.39 4.29 7.96
C ASP A 30 -18.41 5.38 8.34
N TYR A 31 -19.69 4.99 8.45
CA TYR A 31 -20.78 5.91 8.78
C TYR A 31 -20.59 6.60 10.14
N GLY A 32 -19.78 6.02 11.03
CA GLY A 32 -19.42 6.62 12.31
C GLY A 32 -18.28 7.63 12.21
N TYR A 33 -17.48 7.60 11.14
CA TYR A 33 -16.35 8.49 10.98
C TYR A 33 -16.74 9.83 10.38
N LYS A 34 -16.47 10.89 11.15
CA LYS A 34 -16.66 12.28 10.72
C LYS A 34 -15.32 12.97 10.61
N PHE A 35 -14.89 13.23 9.38
CA PHE A 35 -13.58 13.83 9.10
C PHE A 35 -13.39 15.19 9.78
N ASP A 36 -14.42 16.05 9.77
CA ASP A 36 -14.35 17.37 10.41
C ASP A 36 -14.16 17.28 11.93
N GLU A 37 -14.78 16.28 12.58
CA GLU A 37 -14.57 16.02 14.00
C GLU A 37 -13.15 15.53 14.28
N ALA A 38 -12.61 14.63 13.43
CA ALA A 38 -11.23 14.16 13.53
C ALA A 38 -10.21 15.29 13.32
N VAL A 39 -10.48 16.24 12.42
CA VAL A 39 -9.67 17.45 12.23
C VAL A 39 -9.72 18.32 13.48
N ALA A 40 -10.91 18.59 14.02
CA ALA A 40 -11.08 19.37 15.23
C ALA A 40 -10.39 18.71 16.44
N GLU A 41 -10.46 17.39 16.56
CA GLU A 41 -9.75 16.63 17.60
C GLU A 41 -8.23 16.76 17.44
N ALA A 42 -7.71 16.60 16.23
CA ALA A 42 -6.28 16.71 15.97
C ALA A 42 -5.73 18.12 16.26
N GLN A 43 -6.53 19.16 16.00
CA GLN A 43 -6.19 20.55 16.34
C GLN A 43 -6.24 20.82 17.85
N LYS A 44 -7.08 20.11 18.60
CA LYS A 44 -7.20 20.23 20.06
C LYS A 44 -6.14 19.44 20.83
N ARG A 45 -5.33 18.61 20.17
CA ARG A 45 -4.26 17.86 20.82
C ARG A 45 -3.32 18.82 21.55
N VAL A 46 -2.96 18.44 22.76
CA VAL A 46 -1.95 19.16 23.56
C VAL A 46 -0.59 18.54 23.23
N PRO A 47 0.45 19.35 22.96
CA PRO A 47 1.77 18.80 22.73
C PRO A 47 2.29 18.11 24.00
N PRO A 48 3.11 17.05 23.86
CA PRO A 48 3.81 16.45 24.98
C PRO A 48 4.64 17.49 25.75
N THR A 49 4.87 17.24 27.04
CA THR A 49 5.72 18.12 27.86
C THR A 49 7.18 18.05 27.41
N GLU A 50 7.97 19.07 27.76
CA GLU A 50 9.41 19.10 27.47
C GLU A 50 10.17 17.89 28.03
N GLU A 51 9.75 17.39 29.19
CA GLU A 51 10.33 16.18 29.79
C GLU A 51 10.06 14.93 28.92
N GLN A 52 8.84 14.81 28.40
CA GLN A 52 8.45 13.70 27.53
C GLN A 52 9.17 13.76 26.18
N ILE A 53 9.28 14.97 25.60
CA ILE A 53 10.01 15.21 24.36
C ILE A 53 11.48 14.81 24.53
N ARG A 54 12.12 15.28 25.59
CA ARG A 54 13.53 15.02 25.87
C ARG A 54 13.80 13.54 26.13
N TRP A 55 12.94 12.87 26.88
CA TRP A 55 13.08 11.43 27.11
C TRP A 55 13.05 10.62 25.80
N VAL A 56 12.12 10.91 24.88
CA VAL A 56 12.05 10.19 23.59
C VAL A 56 13.31 10.44 22.78
N ILE A 57 13.83 11.68 22.79
CA ILE A 57 15.09 12.03 22.12
C ILE A 57 16.22 11.20 22.74
N ASP A 58 16.46 11.36 24.04
CA ASP A 58 17.61 10.75 24.74
C ASP A 58 17.65 9.24 24.55
N VAL A 59 16.52 8.54 24.75
CA VAL A 59 16.45 7.08 24.61
C VAL A 59 16.60 6.64 23.16
N THR A 60 16.05 7.40 22.20
CA THR A 60 16.24 7.08 20.77
C THR A 60 17.69 7.27 20.36
N GLU A 61 18.33 8.35 20.80
CA GLU A 61 19.75 8.60 20.49
C GLU A 61 20.65 7.52 21.08
N GLU A 62 20.39 7.12 22.32
CA GLU A 62 21.15 6.08 23.02
C GLU A 62 20.99 4.71 22.33
N LEU A 63 19.76 4.28 22.07
CA LEU A 63 19.47 2.94 21.56
C LEU A 63 19.75 2.77 20.06
N CYS A 64 19.58 3.85 19.30
CA CYS A 64 19.58 3.78 17.84
C CYS A 64 20.76 4.52 17.19
N ASN A 65 21.53 5.30 17.96
CA ASN A 65 22.66 6.11 17.48
C ASN A 65 22.28 7.04 16.31
N VAL A 66 21.12 7.69 16.43
CA VAL A 66 20.57 8.68 15.50
C VAL A 66 20.18 9.94 16.27
N VAL A 67 20.08 11.08 15.62
CA VAL A 67 19.51 12.30 16.23
C VAL A 67 18.07 12.42 15.77
N VAL A 68 17.15 12.65 16.71
CA VAL A 68 15.75 12.96 16.41
C VAL A 68 15.41 14.32 17.00
N ASN A 69 14.59 15.09 16.28
CA ASN A 69 14.17 16.41 16.74
C ASN A 69 12.86 16.33 17.55
N ALA A 70 12.52 17.44 18.20
CA ALA A 70 11.31 17.54 19.01
C ALA A 70 10.02 17.22 18.24
N GLU A 71 10.01 17.45 16.92
CA GLU A 71 8.83 17.22 16.10
C GLU A 71 8.52 15.73 15.93
N ILE A 72 9.55 14.89 15.78
CA ILE A 72 9.42 13.43 15.82
C ILE A 72 8.82 13.00 17.16
N SER A 73 9.36 13.49 18.28
CA SER A 73 8.86 13.12 19.60
C SER A 73 7.39 13.49 19.77
N LYS A 74 6.98 14.69 19.34
CA LYS A 74 5.55 15.09 19.36
C LYS A 74 4.69 14.12 18.55
N SER A 75 5.13 13.78 17.34
CA SER A 75 4.37 12.90 16.44
C SER A 75 4.20 11.50 16.97
N VAL A 76 5.22 10.90 17.59
CA VAL A 76 5.13 9.53 18.12
C VAL A 76 4.28 9.49 19.40
N CYS A 77 4.37 10.52 20.25
CA CYS A 77 3.63 10.58 21.51
C CYS A 77 2.11 10.70 21.37
N VAL A 78 1.62 11.14 20.21
CA VAL A 78 0.17 11.26 19.94
C VAL A 78 -0.39 10.13 19.10
N LEU A 79 0.44 9.14 18.74
CA LEU A 79 -0.04 7.99 17.98
C LEU A 79 -0.93 7.13 18.87
N PRO A 80 -2.03 6.60 18.32
CA PRO A 80 -2.93 5.75 19.09
C PRO A 80 -2.40 4.31 19.19
N MET A 81 -1.18 4.13 19.71
CA MET A 81 -0.58 2.81 19.88
C MET A 81 -1.03 2.22 21.22
N SER A 82 -2.24 1.65 21.30
CA SER A 82 -2.68 0.97 22.52
C SER A 82 -1.99 -0.39 22.64
N LEU A 83 -0.80 -0.44 23.25
CA LEU A 83 0.02 -1.66 23.40
C LEU A 83 -0.44 -2.57 24.56
N ASP A 84 -1.30 -2.07 25.42
CA ASP A 84 -2.00 -2.87 26.42
C ASP A 84 -3.21 -2.07 26.92
N LYS A 85 -4.37 -2.70 27.13
CA LYS A 85 -5.52 -2.01 27.76
C LYS A 85 -5.30 -1.82 29.26
N GLU A 86 -4.35 -2.54 29.85
CA GLU A 86 -4.11 -2.55 31.30
C GLU A 86 -2.92 -1.69 31.75
N LEU A 87 -2.06 -1.24 30.84
CA LEU A 87 -0.94 -0.35 31.16
C LEU A 87 -1.21 1.06 30.61
N PRO A 88 -1.15 2.11 31.45
CA PRO A 88 -1.20 3.48 30.96
C PRO A 88 -0.06 3.73 29.96
N TRP A 89 -0.30 4.62 29.01
CA TRP A 89 0.68 5.04 28.00
C TRP A 89 2.01 5.43 28.67
N GLU A 90 3.01 4.56 28.56
CA GLU A 90 4.35 4.82 29.04
C GLU A 90 5.26 5.08 27.84
N PHE A 91 5.94 6.24 27.86
CA PHE A 91 6.97 6.68 26.91
C PHE A 91 7.87 5.57 26.32
N PRO A 92 8.28 4.51 27.08
CA PRO A 92 8.82 3.26 26.55
C PRO A 92 8.34 2.82 25.15
N GLN A 93 7.04 2.91 24.92
CA GLN A 93 6.37 2.44 23.72
C GLN A 93 6.72 3.25 22.46
N ALA A 94 6.75 4.57 22.58
CA ALA A 94 7.13 5.49 21.52
C ALA A 94 8.56 5.17 21.02
N THR A 95 9.47 4.94 21.95
CA THR A 95 10.87 4.67 21.59
C THR A 95 11.06 3.27 21.01
N VAL A 96 10.30 2.27 21.48
CA VAL A 96 10.29 0.94 20.87
C VAL A 96 9.87 1.02 19.41
N TYR A 97 8.81 1.77 19.11
CA TYR A 97 8.34 1.99 17.74
C TYR A 97 9.42 2.65 16.86
N VAL A 98 10.00 3.77 17.30
CA VAL A 98 11.08 4.46 16.55
C VAL A 98 12.26 3.52 16.31
N GLY A 99 12.69 2.78 17.34
CA GLY A 99 13.80 1.83 17.22
C GLY A 99 13.53 0.70 16.23
N LYS A 100 12.29 0.22 16.12
CA LYS A 100 11.91 -0.79 15.10
C LYS A 100 11.99 -0.21 13.69
N ILE A 101 11.48 1.01 13.47
CA ILE A 101 11.60 1.67 12.16
C ILE A 101 13.06 1.89 11.78
N VAL A 102 13.87 2.44 12.69
CA VAL A 102 15.29 2.68 12.46
C VAL A 102 16.04 1.40 12.11
N ARG A 103 15.77 0.29 12.81
CA ARG A 103 16.32 -1.03 12.49
C ARG A 103 15.84 -1.53 11.12
N SER A 104 14.56 -1.33 10.79
CA SER A 104 13.98 -1.75 9.50
C SER A 104 14.57 -1.00 8.30
N LEU A 105 15.00 0.25 8.52
CA LEU A 105 15.64 1.10 7.52
C LEU A 105 17.13 0.78 7.33
N HIS A 106 17.66 -0.22 8.05
CA HIS A 106 19.07 -0.61 8.02
C HIS A 106 20.05 0.55 8.29
N PHE A 107 19.63 1.60 9.02
CA PHE A 107 20.52 2.70 9.41
C PHE A 107 21.74 2.23 10.22
N GLN A 108 21.69 1.03 10.79
CA GLN A 108 22.77 0.45 11.60
C GLN A 108 24.03 -0.01 10.83
N ARG A 109 24.10 0.02 9.48
CA ARG A 109 25.20 -0.68 8.77
C ARG A 109 26.27 0.14 8.05
N LYS A 110 26.32 1.48 8.18
CA LYS A 110 27.44 2.28 7.61
C LYS A 110 27.87 3.48 8.47
N THR A 111 28.04 3.28 9.76
CA THR A 111 28.77 4.25 10.61
C THR A 111 30.08 3.63 11.06
N THR A 112 31.08 3.67 10.17
CA THR A 112 32.47 3.83 10.59
C THR A 112 32.52 5.02 11.56
N GLN A 113 33.19 4.86 12.70
CA GLN A 113 33.21 5.72 13.90
C GLN A 113 33.48 7.23 13.72
N ASN A 114 33.61 7.74 12.49
CA ASN A 114 33.94 9.14 12.18
C ASN A 114 32.86 9.92 11.40
N SER A 115 31.71 9.32 11.10
CA SER A 115 30.57 10.03 10.50
C SER A 115 29.65 10.51 11.61
N GLY A 116 29.40 11.82 11.70
CA GLY A 116 28.46 12.40 12.68
C GLY A 116 27.10 11.68 12.70
N ARG A 117 26.42 11.71 13.85
CA ARG A 117 25.09 11.12 14.00
C ARG A 117 24.16 11.70 12.93
N ARG A 118 23.40 10.84 12.24
CA ARG A 118 22.41 11.28 11.25
C ARG A 118 21.20 11.85 11.98
N GLU A 119 20.81 13.06 11.61
CA GLU A 119 19.51 13.64 12.00
C GLU A 119 18.40 13.02 11.15
N LEU A 120 17.37 12.53 11.81
CA LEU A 120 16.18 11.96 11.18
C LEU A 120 15.07 13.02 11.07
N THR A 121 14.31 12.90 10.00
CA THR A 121 13.10 13.69 9.74
C THR A 121 11.83 12.87 10.01
N LEU A 122 10.67 13.54 10.06
CA LEU A 122 9.37 12.85 10.07
C LEU A 122 9.23 11.92 8.85
N GLU A 123 9.79 12.30 7.70
CA GLU A 123 9.73 11.47 6.48
C GLU A 123 10.59 10.20 6.63
N ASP A 124 11.80 10.32 7.18
CA ASP A 124 12.67 9.16 7.45
C ASP A 124 11.97 8.14 8.33
N LEU A 125 11.21 8.61 9.33
CA LEU A 125 10.42 7.77 10.24
C LEU A 125 8.98 7.52 9.79
N ARG A 126 8.60 8.00 8.60
CA ARG A 126 7.26 7.82 8.01
C ARG A 126 6.11 8.35 8.86
N LEU A 127 6.43 9.27 9.75
CA LEU A 127 5.48 9.92 10.63
C LEU A 127 4.68 10.97 9.87
N VAL A 128 3.52 11.29 10.44
CA VAL A 128 2.75 12.49 10.09
C VAL A 128 3.02 13.55 11.16
N HIS A 129 2.75 14.81 10.86
CA HIS A 129 2.74 15.85 11.89
C HIS A 129 1.70 15.50 12.96
N TRP A 130 2.02 15.73 14.23
CA TRP A 130 1.21 15.30 15.38
C TRP A 130 -0.23 15.87 15.39
N GLN A 131 -0.47 16.98 14.69
CA GLN A 131 -1.82 17.54 14.48
C GLN A 131 -2.53 17.05 13.21
N THR A 132 -2.01 16.02 12.55
CA THR A 132 -2.67 15.40 11.40
C THR A 132 -3.87 14.58 11.89
N PRO A 133 -5.07 14.72 11.29
CA PRO A 133 -6.21 13.87 11.64
C PRO A 133 -5.87 12.39 11.40
N LEU A 134 -6.29 11.54 12.34
CA LEU A 134 -6.18 10.10 12.20
C LEU A 134 -7.24 9.63 11.20
N PRO A 135 -6.94 8.67 10.30
CA PRO A 135 -7.92 8.10 9.40
C PRO A 135 -8.97 7.29 10.17
N PRO A 136 -10.12 6.96 9.53
CA PRO A 136 -11.14 6.09 10.12
C PRO A 136 -10.53 4.78 10.59
N ARG A 137 -10.94 4.33 11.78
CA ARG A 137 -10.62 2.98 12.25
C ARG A 137 -11.77 2.09 11.86
N PHE A 138 -11.56 1.23 10.86
CA PHE A 138 -12.56 0.27 10.38
C PHE A 138 -12.83 -0.88 11.37
N ASN A 139 -12.46 -0.72 12.65
CA ASN A 139 -12.58 -1.73 13.70
C ASN A 139 -14.02 -1.85 14.24
N GLN A 140 -14.84 -0.82 14.10
CA GLN A 140 -16.26 -0.82 14.48
C GLN A 140 -17.20 -1.18 13.32
N ARG A 141 -16.64 -1.62 12.18
CA ARG A 141 -17.44 -1.99 11.03
C ARG A 141 -18.23 -3.25 11.34
N GLU A 142 -19.56 -3.15 11.27
CA GLU A 142 -20.42 -4.32 11.20
C GLU A 142 -20.13 -5.02 9.88
N LEU A 143 -19.68 -6.28 9.98
CA LEU A 143 -19.58 -7.16 8.82
C LEU A 143 -21.01 -7.38 8.33
N GLY A 144 -21.43 -6.65 7.29
CA GLY A 144 -22.60 -7.07 6.52
C GLY A 144 -22.35 -8.51 6.05
N ASP A 145 -23.38 -9.36 6.09
CA ASP A 145 -23.38 -10.80 5.75
C ASP A 145 -22.75 -11.08 4.37
N THR A 146 -21.43 -10.96 4.26
CA THR A 146 -20.71 -11.00 3.00
C THR A 146 -19.76 -12.18 3.06
N GLU A 147 -20.13 -13.20 2.29
CA GLU A 147 -19.23 -14.25 1.81
C GLU A 147 -17.88 -13.64 1.44
N ARG A 148 -16.78 -14.35 1.71
CA ARG A 148 -15.40 -13.92 1.42
C ARG A 148 -15.28 -13.45 -0.05
N ILE A 149 -15.36 -12.13 -0.30
CA ILE A 149 -15.26 -11.58 -1.66
C ILE A 149 -13.80 -11.28 -1.96
N GLY A 150 -13.22 -11.98 -2.93
CA GLY A 150 -11.90 -11.65 -3.46
C GLY A 150 -11.33 -12.75 -4.34
N THR A 151 -10.50 -12.36 -5.30
CA THR A 151 -9.76 -13.29 -6.15
C THR A 151 -8.60 -13.86 -5.35
N ILE A 152 -8.65 -15.15 -5.02
CA ILE A 152 -7.72 -15.83 -4.07
C ILE A 152 -6.24 -15.44 -4.29
N PRO A 153 -5.68 -15.45 -5.52
CA PRO A 153 -4.28 -15.06 -5.76
C PRO A 153 -3.90 -13.61 -5.46
N TYR A 154 -4.84 -12.75 -5.09
CA TYR A 154 -4.57 -11.37 -4.70
C TYR A 154 -5.14 -11.06 -3.32
N MET A 155 -5.78 -12.04 -2.66
CA MET A 155 -6.37 -11.84 -1.36
C MET A 155 -5.25 -11.72 -0.31
N SER A 156 -5.42 -10.82 0.65
CA SER A 156 -4.46 -10.65 1.75
C SER A 156 -4.23 -11.95 2.51
N HIS A 157 -2.98 -12.21 2.90
CA HIS A 157 -2.63 -13.41 3.67
C HIS A 157 -3.38 -13.50 5.01
N GLU A 158 -3.69 -12.37 5.68
CA GLU A 158 -4.49 -12.37 6.92
C GLU A 158 -5.94 -12.82 6.66
N LEU A 159 -6.48 -12.49 5.48
CA LEU A 159 -7.80 -12.92 5.07
C LEU A 159 -7.82 -14.36 4.61
N LEU A 160 -6.68 -14.93 4.18
CA LEU A 160 -6.51 -16.32 3.75
C LEU A 160 -6.14 -17.27 4.89
N ASP A 161 -5.62 -16.77 6.02
CA ASP A 161 -5.14 -17.58 7.14
C ASP A 161 -6.27 -18.36 7.83
N PHE A 162 -6.41 -19.63 7.44
CA PHE A 162 -7.37 -20.57 8.01
C PHE A 162 -7.10 -20.94 9.48
N SER A 163 -5.89 -20.69 10.00
CA SER A 163 -5.58 -20.94 11.40
C SER A 163 -6.17 -19.86 12.32
N VAL A 164 -6.18 -18.60 11.88
CA VAL A 164 -6.77 -17.46 12.62
C VAL A 164 -8.30 -17.50 12.60
N LEU A 165 -8.89 -18.06 11.53
CA LEU A 165 -10.34 -18.25 11.38
C LEU A 165 -10.98 -19.15 12.45
N SER A 166 -10.20 -19.93 13.18
CA SER A 166 -10.69 -20.78 14.27
C SER A 166 -10.78 -20.07 15.63
N VAL A 167 -10.16 -18.88 15.77
CA VAL A 167 -10.02 -18.18 17.07
C VAL A 167 -10.62 -16.76 17.05
N ILE A 168 -10.54 -16.04 15.93
CA ILE A 168 -11.08 -14.68 15.80
C ILE A 168 -12.17 -14.71 14.73
N PRO A 169 -13.43 -14.36 15.05
CA PRO A 169 -14.46 -14.22 14.05
C PRO A 169 -14.02 -13.12 13.08
N HIS A 170 -13.69 -13.50 11.86
CA HIS A 170 -13.60 -12.65 10.67
C HIS A 170 -12.79 -11.35 10.84
N THR A 171 -11.49 -11.42 10.56
CA THR A 171 -10.65 -10.22 10.42
C THR A 171 -11.33 -9.24 9.46
N PRO A 172 -11.72 -8.03 9.91
CA PRO A 172 -12.46 -7.09 9.06
C PRO A 172 -11.58 -6.63 7.92
N HIS A 173 -12.14 -6.63 6.71
CA HIS A 173 -11.43 -6.14 5.54
C HIS A 173 -11.08 -4.66 5.69
N SER A 174 -9.79 -4.34 5.71
CA SER A 174 -9.28 -2.98 5.87
C SER A 174 -8.36 -2.59 4.71
N ILE A 175 -7.95 -1.32 4.69
CA ILE A 175 -7.20 -0.76 3.57
C ILE A 175 -5.83 -1.40 3.35
N ILE A 176 -5.21 -1.98 4.37
CA ILE A 176 -3.93 -2.68 4.24
C ILE A 176 -4.06 -3.92 3.34
N HIS A 177 -5.22 -4.58 3.35
CA HIS A 177 -5.48 -5.73 2.49
C HIS A 177 -5.51 -5.30 1.02
N ASP A 178 -6.15 -4.18 0.69
CA ASP A 178 -6.15 -3.65 -0.68
C ASP A 178 -4.74 -3.23 -1.13
N MET A 179 -3.93 -2.69 -0.22
CA MET A 179 -2.53 -2.35 -0.52
C MET A 179 -1.70 -3.61 -0.77
N GLU A 180 -1.96 -4.70 -0.03
CA GLU A 180 -1.35 -6.01 -0.28
C GLU A 180 -1.80 -6.59 -1.63
N SER A 181 -3.09 -6.54 -1.95
CA SER A 181 -3.61 -6.97 -3.26
C SER A 181 -2.94 -6.22 -4.41
N LEU A 182 -2.82 -4.89 -4.30
CA LEU A 182 -2.16 -4.06 -5.30
C LEU A 182 -0.67 -4.42 -5.44
N PHE A 183 0.00 -4.69 -4.33
CA PHE A 183 1.38 -5.16 -4.35
C PHE A 183 1.51 -6.49 -5.08
N TRP A 184 0.63 -7.47 -4.81
CA TRP A 184 0.63 -8.76 -5.48
C TRP A 184 0.38 -8.64 -6.98
N VAL A 185 -0.53 -7.78 -7.41
CA VAL A 185 -0.76 -7.50 -8.84
C VAL A 185 0.50 -6.95 -9.51
N LEU A 186 1.14 -5.94 -8.90
CA LEU A 186 2.36 -5.35 -9.47
C LEU A 186 3.50 -6.37 -9.53
N LEU A 187 3.67 -7.16 -8.47
CA LEU A 187 4.69 -8.21 -8.43
C LEU A 187 4.43 -9.29 -9.47
N TYR A 188 3.18 -9.74 -9.61
CA TYR A 188 2.77 -10.70 -10.63
C TYR A 188 3.15 -10.23 -12.03
N LEU A 189 2.86 -8.96 -12.36
CA LEU A 189 3.27 -8.37 -13.64
C LEU A 189 4.80 -8.41 -13.83
N CYS A 190 5.56 -8.06 -12.79
CA CYS A 190 7.02 -8.05 -12.83
C CYS A 190 7.65 -9.44 -12.98
N LEU A 191 6.96 -10.49 -12.51
CA LEU A 191 7.41 -11.87 -12.58
C LEU A 191 6.99 -12.56 -13.87
N THR A 192 5.82 -12.23 -14.42
CA THR A 192 5.20 -13.00 -15.51
C THR A 192 5.25 -12.33 -16.88
N ARG A 193 5.45 -11.01 -16.96
CA ARG A 193 5.49 -10.28 -18.23
C ARG A 193 6.93 -10.04 -18.66
N LYS A 194 7.17 -10.05 -19.98
CA LYS A 194 8.49 -9.73 -20.55
C LYS A 194 8.66 -8.24 -20.90
N GLY A 195 7.63 -7.44 -20.73
CA GLY A 195 7.64 -6.02 -21.06
C GLY A 195 6.27 -5.37 -20.97
N PRO A 196 6.12 -4.13 -21.51
CA PRO A 196 4.89 -3.35 -21.42
C PRO A 196 3.79 -3.82 -22.39
N GLY A 197 4.14 -4.62 -23.39
CA GLY A 197 3.19 -5.11 -24.41
C GLY A 197 2.27 -6.25 -23.96
N GLY A 198 2.20 -6.54 -22.66
CA GLY A 198 1.30 -7.56 -22.12
C GLY A 198 1.69 -9.02 -22.39
N ASP A 199 2.64 -9.28 -23.30
CA ASP A 199 3.11 -10.64 -23.56
C ASP A 199 3.72 -11.26 -22.30
N SER A 200 3.32 -12.51 -22.03
CA SER A 200 3.91 -13.31 -20.96
C SER A 200 5.34 -13.72 -21.32
N ARG A 201 6.13 -14.01 -20.30
CA ARG A 201 7.47 -14.54 -20.39
C ARG A 201 7.49 -15.88 -21.11
N ASP A 202 8.44 -16.05 -22.01
CA ASP A 202 8.56 -17.28 -22.79
C ASP A 202 8.93 -18.45 -21.86
N GLU A 203 9.63 -18.18 -20.76
CA GLU A 203 10.01 -19.18 -19.75
C GLU A 203 8.82 -19.79 -19.00
N LEU A 204 7.63 -19.18 -19.07
CA LEU A 204 6.42 -19.71 -18.43
C LEU A 204 5.70 -20.74 -19.31
N PHE A 205 6.07 -20.87 -20.59
CA PHE A 205 5.46 -21.81 -21.52
C PHE A 205 6.47 -22.87 -21.99
N ASP A 206 5.99 -24.09 -22.23
CA ASP A 206 6.72 -25.17 -22.88
C ASP A 206 8.17 -25.39 -22.39
N GLN A 207 8.35 -25.53 -21.08
CA GLN A 207 9.65 -25.88 -20.50
C GLN A 207 9.92 -27.39 -20.65
N PRO A 208 11.02 -27.80 -21.32
CA PRO A 208 11.43 -29.20 -21.31
C PRO A 208 11.85 -29.61 -19.90
N ALA A 209 11.37 -30.77 -19.44
CA ALA A 209 11.81 -31.31 -18.16
C ALA A 209 13.29 -31.73 -18.22
N PRO A 210 14.09 -31.48 -17.16
CA PRO A 210 13.71 -30.87 -15.88
C PRO A 210 13.74 -29.32 -15.92
N LEU A 211 12.71 -28.71 -15.34
CA LEU A 211 12.60 -27.27 -15.11
C LEU A 211 13.81 -26.74 -14.32
N GLU A 212 14.35 -25.61 -14.75
CA GLU A 212 15.39 -24.90 -14.01
C GLU A 212 14.83 -24.41 -12.65
N LYS A 213 15.67 -24.39 -11.61
CA LYS A 213 15.25 -24.02 -10.25
C LYS A 213 14.56 -22.65 -10.19
N SER A 214 15.03 -21.70 -10.99
CA SER A 214 14.46 -20.36 -11.12
C SER A 214 13.02 -20.37 -11.63
N THR A 215 12.70 -21.26 -12.57
CA THR A 215 11.33 -21.44 -13.08
C THR A 215 10.42 -22.09 -12.05
N TRP A 216 10.94 -23.06 -11.28
CA TRP A 216 10.20 -23.64 -10.16
C TRP A 216 9.88 -22.63 -9.07
N ASP A 217 10.85 -21.80 -8.69
CA ASP A 217 10.65 -20.75 -7.70
C ASP A 217 9.61 -19.71 -8.20
N LEU A 218 9.61 -19.36 -9.49
CA LEU A 218 8.57 -18.52 -10.12
C LEU A 218 7.17 -19.13 -10.03
N LEU A 219 7.04 -20.42 -10.32
CA LEU A 219 5.77 -21.16 -10.23
C LEU A 219 5.26 -21.25 -8.78
N LEU A 220 6.16 -21.44 -7.81
CA LEU A 220 5.81 -21.45 -6.39
C LEU A 220 5.37 -20.07 -5.89
N ILE A 221 5.97 -18.99 -6.39
CA ILE A 221 5.55 -17.62 -6.09
C ILE A 221 4.17 -17.33 -6.70
N GLU A 222 3.90 -17.79 -7.93
CA GLU A 222 2.57 -17.70 -8.56
C GLU A 222 1.50 -18.43 -7.74
N GLN A 223 1.87 -19.52 -7.07
CA GLN A 223 0.97 -20.31 -6.20
C GLN A 223 0.83 -19.75 -4.77
N GLN A 224 1.44 -18.60 -4.46
CA GLN A 224 1.25 -17.83 -3.21
C GLN A 224 1.57 -18.56 -1.89
N GLU A 225 2.49 -19.52 -1.87
CA GLU A 225 2.90 -20.16 -0.61
C GLU A 225 3.80 -19.29 0.31
N TYR A 226 3.97 -17.99 0.00
CA TYR A 226 4.87 -17.10 0.76
C TYR A 226 4.09 -16.14 1.67
N PRO A 227 4.03 -16.40 2.99
CA PRO A 227 3.38 -15.47 3.90
C PRO A 227 4.22 -14.19 4.07
N VAL A 228 3.55 -13.04 4.10
CA VAL A 228 4.14 -11.71 4.38
C VAL A 228 4.56 -11.62 5.85
N ARG A 229 5.61 -12.34 6.25
CA ARG A 229 6.02 -12.39 7.67
C ARG A 229 7.38 -11.78 7.93
N GLU A 230 8.25 -11.69 6.92
CA GLU A 230 9.63 -11.23 7.12
C GLU A 230 10.20 -10.39 5.95
N ALA A 231 10.53 -9.13 6.23
CA ALA A 231 11.13 -8.20 5.27
C ALA A 231 12.46 -8.70 4.67
N GLY A 232 13.23 -9.49 5.42
CA GLY A 232 14.57 -9.95 5.02
C GLY A 232 14.59 -11.08 3.97
N ARG A 233 13.43 -11.70 3.67
CA ARG A 233 13.35 -12.84 2.75
C ARG A 233 12.93 -12.46 1.33
N PHE A 234 12.45 -11.23 1.12
CA PHE A 234 11.91 -10.78 -0.17
C PHE A 234 12.96 -10.69 -1.27
N ASP A 235 14.10 -10.06 -0.99
CA ASP A 235 15.19 -9.89 -1.95
C ASP A 235 15.74 -11.22 -2.50
N PRO A 236 16.23 -12.15 -1.66
CA PRO A 236 16.87 -13.37 -2.13
C PRO A 236 15.89 -14.41 -2.70
N LEU A 237 14.58 -14.29 -2.44
CA LEU A 237 13.59 -15.28 -2.91
C LEU A 237 12.77 -14.79 -4.09
N ILE A 238 12.48 -13.48 -4.18
CA ILE A 238 11.52 -12.95 -5.15
C ILE A 238 12.18 -11.96 -6.12
N LEU A 239 12.94 -10.97 -5.62
CA LEU A 239 13.45 -9.89 -6.48
C LEU A 239 14.42 -10.37 -7.57
N HIS A 240 15.11 -11.48 -7.35
CA HIS A 240 16.04 -12.02 -8.35
C HIS A 240 15.34 -12.62 -9.58
N HIS A 241 14.06 -12.98 -9.45
CA HIS A 241 13.26 -13.56 -10.53
C HIS A 241 12.53 -12.54 -11.40
N ILE A 242 12.48 -11.28 -10.96
CA ILE A 242 11.86 -10.18 -11.71
C ILE A 242 12.56 -10.00 -13.04
N HIS A 243 11.76 -9.96 -14.11
CA HIS A 243 12.25 -9.82 -15.47
C HIS A 243 13.09 -8.54 -15.63
N PRO A 244 14.21 -8.56 -16.40
CA PRO A 244 15.14 -7.43 -16.49
C PRO A 244 14.49 -6.08 -16.85
N TYR A 245 13.43 -6.08 -17.65
CA TYR A 245 12.64 -4.89 -17.97
C TYR A 245 12.17 -4.12 -16.72
N PHE A 246 11.80 -4.84 -15.65
CA PHE A 246 11.27 -4.25 -14.42
C PHE A 246 12.34 -4.03 -13.34
N ASN A 247 13.64 -4.04 -13.70
CA ASN A 247 14.72 -3.84 -12.73
C ASN A 247 14.57 -2.53 -11.94
N ASP A 248 14.13 -1.47 -12.60
CA ASP A 248 13.93 -0.15 -11.98
C ASP A 248 12.78 -0.12 -10.98
N VAL A 249 11.87 -1.11 -11.03
CA VAL A 249 10.73 -1.26 -10.12
C VAL A 249 11.13 -2.00 -8.83
N LYS A 250 12.25 -2.73 -8.82
CA LYS A 250 12.73 -3.47 -7.63
C LYS A 250 12.83 -2.60 -6.36
N PRO A 251 13.36 -1.36 -6.39
CA PRO A 251 13.42 -0.51 -5.21
C PRO A 251 12.05 -0.19 -4.62
N ILE A 252 11.04 0.11 -5.45
CA ILE A 252 9.70 0.43 -4.96
C ILE A 252 8.97 -0.80 -4.44
N LEU A 253 9.12 -1.97 -5.09
CA LEU A 253 8.58 -3.24 -4.59
C LEU A 253 9.15 -3.59 -3.21
N ARG A 254 10.46 -3.42 -3.01
CA ARG A 254 11.10 -3.63 -1.70
C ARG A 254 10.52 -2.71 -0.64
N GLU A 255 10.30 -1.44 -0.99
CA GLU A 255 9.76 -0.47 -0.05
C GLU A 255 8.29 -0.74 0.30
N TRP A 256 7.47 -1.12 -0.69
CA TRP A 256 6.10 -1.56 -0.48
C TRP A 256 6.03 -2.82 0.39
N TRP A 257 6.84 -3.84 0.11
CA TRP A 257 6.94 -5.04 0.94
C TRP A 257 7.27 -4.71 2.40
N ARG A 258 8.20 -3.77 2.62
CA ARG A 258 8.53 -3.30 3.96
C ARG A 258 7.37 -2.57 4.63
N ILE A 259 6.64 -1.70 3.91
CA ILE A 259 5.42 -1.06 4.44
C ILE A 259 4.43 -2.13 4.87
N LEU A 260 4.16 -3.13 4.03
CA LEU A 260 3.22 -4.21 4.35
C LEU A 260 3.68 -5.02 5.57
N CYS A 261 4.94 -5.44 5.62
CA CYS A 261 5.49 -6.15 6.78
C CYS A 261 5.37 -5.37 8.09
N LEU A 262 5.43 -4.04 8.05
CA LEU A 262 5.28 -3.18 9.22
C LEU A 262 3.82 -2.86 9.54
N GLY A 263 2.97 -2.76 8.51
CA GLY A 263 1.55 -2.54 8.67
C GLY A 263 0.86 -3.77 9.25
N PHE A 264 1.19 -4.97 8.79
CA PHE A 264 0.65 -6.22 9.33
C PHE A 264 1.23 -6.58 10.71
N LYS A 265 2.39 -6.02 11.08
CA LYS A 265 2.90 -6.14 12.45
C LYS A 265 2.09 -5.23 13.37
N ARG A 266 1.03 -5.79 13.94
CA ARG A 266 0.47 -5.30 15.20
C ARG A 266 1.52 -5.52 16.29
N TYR A 267 1.96 -4.45 16.93
CA TYR A 267 2.88 -4.55 18.06
C TYR A 267 2.02 -4.72 19.29
N ASP A 268 2.13 -5.82 20.05
CA ASP A 268 1.36 -6.06 21.29
C ASP A 268 -0.08 -5.49 21.24
N ASP A 269 -0.88 -5.87 20.23
CA ASP A 269 -2.25 -5.39 19.94
C ASP A 269 -2.43 -3.90 19.57
N ALA A 270 -1.35 -3.13 19.43
CA ALA A 270 -1.31 -1.77 18.92
C ALA A 270 -1.10 -1.66 17.40
N GLU A 271 -1.82 -0.72 16.81
CA GLU A 271 -1.69 -0.32 15.41
C GLU A 271 -0.45 0.58 15.21
N SER A 272 0.41 0.23 14.25
CA SER A 272 1.56 1.05 13.84
C SER A 272 1.15 2.20 12.90
N ILE A 273 1.99 3.22 12.69
CA ILE A 273 1.70 4.23 11.64
C ILE A 273 1.57 3.56 10.27
N GLU A 274 2.33 2.49 10.04
CA GLU A 274 2.28 1.75 8.79
C GLU A 274 0.95 1.02 8.60
N TYR A 275 0.27 0.65 9.67
CA TYR A 275 -1.10 0.14 9.63
C TYR A 275 -2.11 1.28 9.42
N ILE A 276 -1.99 2.36 10.19
CA ILE A 276 -2.96 3.47 10.18
C ILE A 276 -2.90 4.24 8.84
N TYR A 277 -1.70 4.51 8.35
CA TYR A 277 -1.44 5.37 7.19
C TYR A 277 -0.82 4.62 6.00
N THR A 278 -1.03 3.31 5.88
CA THR A 278 -0.51 2.48 4.75
C THR A 278 -0.65 3.16 3.38
N PRO A 279 -1.83 3.70 2.99
CA PRO A 279 -2.02 4.28 1.66
C PRO A 279 -1.18 5.52 1.43
N ARG A 280 -1.02 6.35 2.48
CA ARG A 280 -0.18 7.55 2.42
C ARG A 280 1.27 7.14 2.19
N LEU A 281 1.73 6.08 2.85
CA LEU A 281 3.11 5.59 2.71
C LEU A 281 3.36 4.98 1.33
N PHE A 282 2.42 4.19 0.81
CA PHE A 282 2.46 3.70 -0.57
C PHE A 282 2.56 4.88 -1.54
N ARG A 283 1.65 5.85 -1.42
CA ARG A 283 1.64 7.05 -2.28
C ARG A 283 2.96 7.82 -2.20
N LEU A 284 3.48 8.08 -1.00
CA LEU A 284 4.73 8.81 -0.81
C LEU A 284 5.92 8.06 -1.45
N ALA A 285 6.02 6.75 -1.19
CA ALA A 285 7.06 5.92 -1.78
C ALA A 285 6.98 5.95 -3.32
N THR A 286 5.78 5.82 -3.88
CA THR A 286 5.54 5.87 -5.33
C THR A 286 5.88 7.22 -5.92
N SER A 287 5.40 8.32 -5.32
CA SER A 287 5.70 9.67 -5.79
C SER A 287 7.21 9.96 -5.78
N LYS A 288 7.91 9.56 -4.70
CA LYS A 288 9.36 9.70 -4.60
C LYS A 288 10.08 8.86 -5.64
N TRP A 289 9.61 7.64 -5.88
CA TRP A 289 10.17 6.78 -6.92
C TRP A 289 9.99 7.40 -8.32
N LEU A 290 8.78 7.87 -8.65
CA LEU A 290 8.47 8.54 -9.92
C LEU A 290 9.31 9.80 -10.16
N GLN A 291 9.55 10.60 -9.11
CA GLN A 291 10.42 11.78 -9.21
C GLN A 291 11.88 11.40 -9.53
N ASN A 292 12.35 10.27 -9.01
CA ASN A 292 13.74 9.82 -9.16
C ASN A 292 13.98 8.95 -10.40
N HIS A 293 12.93 8.40 -11.01
CA HIS A 293 13.01 7.50 -12.17
C HIS A 293 12.20 8.08 -13.33
N PRO A 294 12.70 9.14 -14.01
CA PRO A 294 12.06 9.62 -15.23
C PRO A 294 12.02 8.48 -16.26
N ASN A 295 10.95 8.40 -17.05
CA ASN A 295 10.51 7.32 -17.97
C ASN A 295 11.53 6.85 -19.05
N LYS A 296 12.79 6.59 -18.70
CA LYS A 296 13.85 6.25 -19.66
C LYS A 296 13.57 4.92 -20.36
N VAL A 297 13.12 3.91 -19.62
CA VAL A 297 12.88 2.56 -20.17
C VAL A 297 11.71 2.54 -21.17
N GLU A 298 10.65 3.32 -20.94
CA GLU A 298 9.50 3.40 -21.85
C GLU A 298 9.83 4.08 -23.18
N SER A 299 10.99 4.75 -23.28
CA SER A 299 11.44 5.46 -24.48
C SER A 299 12.40 4.67 -25.35
N GLU A 300 12.70 3.41 -25.03
CA GLU A 300 13.53 2.54 -25.86
C GLU A 300 12.70 1.87 -26.98
N GLU A 301 13.28 1.81 -28.18
CA GLU A 301 12.67 1.24 -29.39
C GLU A 301 11.92 -0.10 -29.18
N PRO A 302 12.50 -1.16 -28.55
CA PRO A 302 11.79 -2.43 -28.42
C PRO A 302 10.52 -2.33 -27.55
N TYR A 303 10.51 -1.44 -26.56
CA TYR A 303 9.37 -1.29 -25.65
C TYR A 303 8.27 -0.39 -26.24
N ILE A 304 8.65 0.61 -27.04
CA ILE A 304 7.71 1.41 -27.83
C ILE A 304 6.94 0.51 -28.81
N GLU A 305 7.63 -0.39 -29.51
CA GLU A 305 6.98 -1.33 -30.44
C GLU A 305 6.03 -2.29 -29.72
N MET A 306 6.45 -2.84 -28.57
CA MET A 306 5.60 -3.69 -27.74
C MET A 306 4.33 -2.96 -27.28
N MET A 307 4.44 -1.71 -26.81
CA MET A 307 3.29 -0.91 -26.41
C MET A 307 2.34 -0.66 -27.59
N LYS A 308 2.88 -0.26 -28.75
CA LYS A 308 2.06 -0.03 -29.96
C LYS A 308 1.30 -1.29 -30.37
N LYS A 309 1.96 -2.44 -30.34
CA LYS A 309 1.34 -3.75 -30.63
C LYS A 309 0.17 -4.03 -29.69
N GLU A 310 0.37 -3.83 -28.38
CA GLU A 310 -0.67 -4.05 -27.36
C GLU A 310 -1.82 -3.05 -27.49
N ASP A 311 -1.54 -1.77 -27.75
CA ASP A 311 -2.57 -0.75 -27.99
C ASP A 311 -3.42 -1.07 -29.21
N MET A 312 -2.79 -1.55 -30.30
CA MET A 312 -3.53 -2.00 -31.49
C MET A 312 -4.41 -3.21 -31.18
N ARG A 313 -3.92 -4.18 -30.40
CA ARG A 313 -4.71 -5.34 -29.95
C ARG A 313 -5.93 -4.88 -29.13
N ARG A 314 -5.73 -4.02 -28.12
CA ARG A 314 -6.82 -3.50 -27.28
C ARG A 314 -7.89 -2.76 -28.08
N ARG A 315 -7.48 -1.94 -29.05
CA ARG A 315 -8.42 -1.24 -29.94
C ARG A 315 -9.23 -2.23 -30.78
N LYS A 316 -8.59 -3.29 -31.28
CA LYS A 316 -9.27 -4.35 -32.01
C LYS A 316 -10.32 -5.04 -31.13
N ASP A 317 -9.94 -5.47 -29.93
CA ASP A 317 -10.86 -6.11 -28.97
C ASP A 317 -12.04 -5.18 -28.62
N GLN A 318 -11.78 -3.89 -28.40
CA GLN A 318 -12.82 -2.90 -28.14
C GLN A 318 -13.81 -2.78 -29.30
N MET A 319 -13.32 -2.76 -30.54
CA MET A 319 -14.19 -2.74 -31.72
C MET A 319 -15.04 -4.00 -31.83
N GLU A 320 -14.44 -5.18 -31.63
CA GLU A 320 -15.16 -6.46 -31.64
C GLU A 320 -16.25 -6.52 -30.55
N ILE A 321 -15.95 -6.02 -29.35
CA ILE A 321 -16.94 -5.91 -28.27
C ILE A 321 -18.08 -4.97 -28.67
N LEU A 322 -17.77 -3.80 -29.25
CA LEU A 322 -18.79 -2.83 -29.66
C LEU A 322 -19.68 -3.38 -30.78
N GLU A 323 -19.11 -4.10 -31.74
CA GLU A 323 -19.86 -4.80 -32.79
C GLU A 323 -20.83 -5.83 -32.18
N HIS A 324 -20.35 -6.67 -31.26
CA HIS A 324 -21.20 -7.63 -30.57
C HIS A 324 -22.29 -6.97 -29.72
N VAL A 325 -22.00 -5.86 -29.05
CA VAL A 325 -23.01 -5.11 -28.28
C VAL A 325 -24.06 -4.51 -29.21
N ALA A 326 -23.68 -3.99 -30.38
CA ALA A 326 -24.61 -3.46 -31.38
C ALA A 326 -25.53 -4.57 -31.94
N ASP A 327 -24.99 -5.75 -32.20
CA ASP A 327 -25.75 -6.93 -32.64
C ASP A 327 -26.78 -7.40 -31.59
N ILE A 328 -26.43 -7.33 -30.30
CA ILE A 328 -27.32 -7.73 -29.20
C ILE A 328 -28.40 -6.68 -28.93
N CYS A 329 -28.06 -5.39 -28.97
CA CYS A 329 -28.96 -4.29 -28.60
C CYS A 329 -29.92 -3.87 -29.74
N GLY A 330 -29.63 -4.28 -30.98
CA GLY A 330 -30.38 -3.87 -32.18
C GLY A 330 -30.14 -2.40 -32.57
N PRO A 331 -30.36 -2.02 -33.85
CA PRO A 331 -29.97 -0.71 -34.39
C PRO A 331 -30.74 0.49 -33.82
N GLU A 332 -31.71 0.29 -32.92
CA GLU A 332 -32.63 1.34 -32.46
C GLU A 332 -32.34 1.87 -31.04
N ARG A 333 -31.29 1.40 -30.34
CA ARG A 333 -31.00 1.81 -28.94
C ARG A 333 -29.58 2.31 -28.66
N CYS A 334 -28.85 2.73 -29.69
CA CYS A 334 -27.57 3.43 -29.53
C CYS A 334 -27.71 4.90 -29.96
N CYS A 335 -28.26 5.73 -29.06
CA CYS A 335 -28.16 7.20 -29.12
C CYS A 335 -27.57 7.70 -27.81
#